data_AF-A0A5B0S8V0-F1
#
_entry.id   AF-A0A5B0S8V0-F1
#
_cell.length_a   1.000
_cell.length_b   1.000
_cell.length_c   1.000
_cell.angle_alpha   90.00
_cell.angle_beta   90.00
_cell.angle_gamma   90.00
#
_symmetry.space_group_name_H-M   'P 1'
#
loop_
_entity.id
_entity.type
_entity.pdbx_description
1 polymer ?
#
loop_
_entity_poly.entity_id
_entity_poly.type
_entity_poly.pdbx_seq_one_letter_code
_entity_poly.pdbx_strand_id
1 'polypeptide(L)'
;MGSENDSVTELEALPKIPTADWNEIVNQCYSKFLSPEARQATSKTNSPKLYGFLMRLHNFATVVETSRSMKAGDIGRVMNMWKIWSIMAQAIPGLVNYRSYLPQMVILLNEVLPPSLRKFVLHNLLVSPSGRENHFVAKDHYLELLNYALKFFHNQTGSGTQVDRLKENFSLNIQLPQNRKRWASHLPVT
;
A
#
# COMPACT_ATOMS: atom_id res chain seq x y z
N MET A 1 2.35 37.72 -16.86
CA MET A 1 3.78 37.45 -17.10
C MET A 1 4.14 36.22 -16.29
N GLY A 2 4.05 35.04 -16.91
CA GLY A 2 4.59 33.82 -16.31
C GLY A 2 6.10 33.87 -16.53
N SER A 3 6.86 33.73 -15.45
CA SER A 3 8.30 33.51 -15.57
C SER A 3 8.53 32.28 -16.42
N GLU A 4 9.28 32.46 -17.50
CA GLU A 4 9.78 31.40 -18.34
C GLU A 4 10.46 30.35 -17.46
N ASN A 5 10.13 29.08 -17.70
CA ASN A 5 10.88 27.97 -17.12
C ASN A 5 12.27 28.03 -17.75
N ASP A 6 13.20 28.71 -17.08
CA ASP A 6 14.62 28.59 -17.39
C ASP A 6 14.95 27.09 -17.40
N SER A 7 15.32 26.60 -18.59
CA SER A 7 15.84 25.26 -18.73
C SER A 7 17.02 25.15 -17.78
N VAL A 8 16.98 24.18 -16.87
CA VAL A 8 18.12 23.83 -16.00
C VAL A 8 19.21 23.24 -16.90
N THR A 9 19.85 24.10 -17.68
CA THR A 9 21.01 23.86 -18.51
C THR A 9 22.22 24.23 -17.69
N GLU A 10 22.51 23.40 -16.69
CA GLU A 10 23.84 23.24 -16.14
C GLU A 10 23.81 21.99 -15.25
N LEU A 11 24.48 20.93 -15.72
CA LEU A 11 24.91 19.81 -14.89
C LEU A 11 25.98 20.31 -13.93
N GLU A 12 25.65 21.26 -13.04
CA GLU A 12 26.43 21.46 -11.84
C GLU A 12 26.42 20.11 -11.12
N ALA A 13 27.60 19.51 -10.97
CA ALA A 13 27.76 18.23 -10.31
C ALA A 13 27.10 18.34 -8.93
N LEU A 14 25.93 17.70 -8.77
CA LEU A 14 25.16 17.78 -7.53
C LEU A 14 26.09 17.46 -6.35
N PRO A 15 26.09 18.28 -5.29
CA PRO A 15 26.97 18.07 -4.16
C PRO A 15 26.77 16.66 -3.60
N LYS A 16 27.84 15.87 -3.59
CA LYS A 16 27.80 14.47 -3.14
C LYS A 16 28.13 14.42 -1.66
N ILE A 17 27.13 14.10 -0.84
CA ILE A 17 27.29 13.91 0.61
C ILE A 17 27.99 12.56 0.85
N PRO A 18 29.05 12.49 1.67
CA PRO A 18 29.65 11.23 2.09
C PRO A 18 28.62 10.31 2.78
N THR A 19 28.70 9.00 2.55
CA THR A 19 27.73 8.03 3.11
C THR A 19 27.71 8.04 4.64
N ALA A 20 28.86 8.26 5.29
CA ALA A 20 28.95 8.39 6.74
C ALA A 20 28.14 9.59 7.25
N ASP A 21 28.35 10.77 6.65
CA ASP A 21 27.63 12.00 7.02
C ASP A 21 26.13 11.86 6.76
N TRP A 22 25.74 11.25 5.64
CA TRP A 22 24.35 10.95 5.33
C TRP A 22 23.70 10.08 6.42
N ASN A 23 24.36 8.98 6.80
CA ASN A 23 23.83 8.08 7.83
C ASN A 23 23.74 8.78 9.19
N GLU A 24 24.71 9.63 9.52
CA GLU A 24 24.68 10.42 10.74
C GLU A 24 23.51 11.40 10.76
N ILE A 25 23.26 12.12 9.65
CA ILE A 25 22.09 13.01 9.51
C ILE A 25 20.79 12.21 9.68
N VAL A 26 20.69 11.02 9.09
CA VAL A 26 19.52 10.14 9.22
C VAL A 26 19.31 9.73 10.68
N ASN A 27 20.37 9.31 11.38
CA ASN A 27 20.32 8.90 12.77
C ASN A 27 19.93 10.07 13.69
N GLN A 28 20.47 11.26 13.47
CA GLN A 28 20.10 12.46 14.21
C GLN A 28 18.64 12.83 13.98
N CYS A 29 18.16 12.76 12.75
CA CYS A 29 16.76 13.00 12.41
C CYS A 29 15.84 11.98 13.12
N TYR A 30 16.21 10.70 13.10
CA TYR A 30 15.47 9.65 13.81
C TYR A 30 15.41 9.93 15.31
N SER A 31 16.57 10.10 15.94
CA SER A 31 16.70 10.32 17.38
C SER A 31 15.94 11.56 17.86
N LYS A 32 15.90 12.62 17.04
CA LYS A 32 15.27 13.89 17.39
C LYS A 32 13.76 13.93 17.12
N PHE A 33 13.27 13.21 16.11
CA PHE A 33 11.88 13.37 15.65
C PHE A 33 11.06 12.08 15.55
N LEU A 34 11.68 10.92 15.34
CA LEU A 34 10.97 9.66 15.07
C LEU A 34 11.08 8.63 16.20
N SER A 35 12.04 8.81 17.11
CA SER A 35 12.26 7.94 18.26
C SER A 35 11.10 8.01 19.28
N PRO A 36 10.83 6.93 20.03
CA PRO A 36 9.94 6.95 21.19
C PRO A 36 10.38 7.99 22.24
N GLU A 37 11.68 8.12 22.47
CA GLU A 37 12.28 8.99 23.48
C GLU A 37 12.01 10.46 23.15
N ALA A 38 12.15 10.87 21.88
CA ALA A 38 11.83 12.23 21.45
C ALA A 38 10.37 12.60 21.73
N ARG A 39 9.43 11.66 21.54
CA ARG A 39 8.01 11.87 21.84
C ARG A 39 7.76 11.96 23.33
N GLN A 40 8.36 11.08 24.13
CA GLN A 40 8.18 11.05 25.59
C GLN A 40 8.78 12.30 26.26
N ALA A 41 9.92 12.77 25.78
CA ALA A 41 10.59 13.96 26.30
C ALA A 41 9.83 15.27 25.94
N THR A 42 8.99 15.25 24.90
CA THR A 42 8.27 16.44 24.45
C THR A 42 6.98 16.64 25.24
N SER A 43 6.94 17.68 26.08
CA SER A 43 5.73 18.04 26.82
C SER A 43 4.65 18.65 25.93
N LYS A 44 3.44 18.08 25.99
CA LYS A 44 2.25 18.61 25.31
C LYS A 44 1.87 20.02 25.79
N THR A 45 2.09 20.32 27.07
CA THR A 45 1.75 21.63 27.68
C THR A 45 2.83 22.67 27.38
N ASN A 46 4.11 22.30 27.53
CA ASN A 46 5.20 23.27 27.39
C ASN A 46 5.58 23.51 25.91
N SER A 47 5.32 22.55 25.02
CA SER A 47 5.69 22.64 23.60
C SER A 47 4.64 22.01 22.69
N PRO A 48 3.41 22.55 22.66
CA PRO A 48 2.28 21.94 21.96
C PRO A 48 2.48 21.77 20.45
N LYS A 49 3.18 22.72 19.80
CA LYS A 49 3.49 22.66 18.35
C LYS A 49 4.42 21.49 18.02
N LEU A 50 5.52 21.36 18.77
CA LEU A 50 6.47 20.27 18.58
C LEU A 50 5.81 18.92 18.88
N TYR A 51 5.08 18.82 20.00
CA TYR A 51 4.32 17.62 20.34
C TYR A 51 3.38 17.19 19.21
N GLY A 52 2.56 18.13 18.69
CA GLY A 52 1.64 17.84 17.59
C GLY A 52 2.35 17.40 16.31
N PHE A 53 3.50 17.99 16.01
CA PHE A 53 4.32 17.60 14.87
C PHE A 53 4.88 16.17 15.02
N LEU A 54 5.47 15.83 16.17
CA LEU A 54 6.02 14.50 16.42
C LEU A 54 4.93 13.41 16.38
N MET A 55 3.74 13.70 16.93
CA MET A 55 2.60 12.79 16.84
C MET A 55 2.13 12.58 15.40
N ARG A 56 2.15 13.63 14.57
CA ARG A 56 1.82 13.51 13.14
C ARG A 56 2.85 12.68 12.39
N LEU A 57 4.15 12.88 12.65
CA LEU A 57 5.22 12.06 12.07
C LEU A 57 5.07 10.59 12.46
N HIS A 58 4.82 10.30 13.73
CA HIS A 58 4.54 8.94 14.20
C HIS A 58 3.34 8.32 13.47
N ASN A 59 2.22 9.03 13.40
CA ASN A 59 1.02 8.52 12.72
C ASN A 59 1.29 8.27 11.23
N PHE A 60 2.03 9.16 10.57
CA PHE A 60 2.42 8.99 9.18
C PHE A 60 3.37 7.79 8.97
N ALA A 61 4.27 7.52 9.92
CA ALA A 61 5.15 6.36 9.86
C ALA A 61 4.38 5.04 9.78
N THR A 62 3.21 4.93 10.43
CA THR A 62 2.35 3.73 10.31
C THR A 62 1.83 3.51 8.88
N VAL A 63 1.57 4.59 8.12
CA VAL A 63 1.16 4.54 6.72
C VAL A 63 2.33 4.09 5.83
N VAL A 64 3.51 4.65 6.07
CA VAL A 64 4.74 4.25 5.35
C VAL A 64 5.05 2.78 5.59
N GLU A 65 4.96 2.33 6.84
CA GLU A 65 5.19 0.94 7.23
C GLU A 65 4.19 -0.02 6.56
N THR A 66 2.90 0.34 6.57
CA THR A 66 1.87 -0.43 5.88
C THR A 66 2.14 -0.51 4.39
N SER A 67 2.49 0.61 3.74
CA SER A 67 2.82 0.63 2.31
C SER A 67 4.02 -0.26 1.97
N ARG A 68 5.09 -0.19 2.77
CA ARG A 68 6.28 -1.04 2.59
C ARG A 68 5.97 -2.51 2.80
N SER A 69 5.19 -2.83 3.83
CA SER A 69 4.77 -4.20 4.14
C SER A 69 3.89 -4.78 3.04
N MET A 70 2.93 -3.99 2.55
CA MET A 70 2.08 -4.37 1.43
C MET A 70 2.90 -4.65 0.18
N LYS A 71 3.82 -3.76 -0.20
CA LYS A 71 4.70 -3.94 -1.36
C LYS A 71 5.56 -5.19 -1.25
N ALA A 72 6.10 -5.46 -0.07
CA ALA A 72 6.89 -6.65 0.23
C ALA A 72 6.05 -7.94 0.28
N GLY A 73 4.72 -7.86 0.25
CA GLY A 73 3.84 -9.02 0.40
C GLY A 73 3.76 -9.55 1.84
N ASP A 74 4.26 -8.80 2.84
CA ASP A 74 4.28 -9.20 4.24
C ASP A 74 2.95 -8.88 4.93
N ILE A 75 2.01 -9.82 4.81
CA ILE A 75 0.68 -9.68 5.42
C ILE A 75 0.73 -9.68 6.95
N GLY A 76 1.78 -10.25 7.57
CA GLY A 76 1.95 -10.25 9.02
C GLY A 76 2.17 -8.85 9.56
N ARG A 77 3.09 -8.10 8.93
CA ARG A 77 3.33 -6.68 9.27
C ARG A 77 2.12 -5.80 8.96
N VAL A 78 1.41 -6.04 7.86
CA VAL A 78 0.15 -5.34 7.56
C VAL A 78 -0.89 -5.59 8.67
N MET A 79 -1.05 -6.83 9.13
CA MET A 79 -1.97 -7.16 10.22
C MET A 79 -1.62 -6.44 11.53
N ASN A 80 -0.33 -6.28 11.84
CA ASN A 80 0.11 -5.50 13.00
C ASN A 80 -0.29 -4.02 12.88
N MET A 81 -0.15 -3.43 11.69
CA MET A 81 -0.61 -2.05 11.45
C MET A 81 -2.13 -1.92 11.55
N TRP A 82 -2.89 -2.90 11.05
CA TRP A 82 -4.36 -2.91 11.16
C TRP A 82 -4.85 -2.97 12.61
N LYS A 83 -4.13 -3.68 13.50
CA LYS A 83 -4.42 -3.66 14.95
C LYS A 83 -4.25 -2.25 15.53
N ILE A 84 -3.15 -1.56 15.20
CA ILE A 84 -2.91 -0.18 15.65
C ILE A 84 -3.99 0.75 15.09
N TRP A 85 -4.29 0.63 13.79
CA TRP A 85 -5.29 1.46 13.12
C TRP A 85 -6.71 1.23 13.61
N SER A 86 -7.05 0.03 14.08
CA SER A 86 -8.34 -0.27 14.70
C SER A 86 -8.61 0.60 15.93
N ILE A 87 -7.56 0.93 16.68
CA ILE A 87 -7.61 1.85 17.82
C ILE A 87 -7.60 3.29 17.34
N MET A 88 -6.67 3.66 16.45
CA MET A 88 -6.55 5.04 15.95
C MET A 88 -7.83 5.53 15.25
N ALA A 89 -8.48 4.67 14.46
CA ALA A 89 -9.71 4.98 13.73
C ALA A 89 -10.87 5.39 14.65
N GLN A 90 -10.86 4.97 15.93
CA GLN A 90 -11.86 5.39 16.91
C GLN A 90 -11.81 6.90 17.19
N ALA A 91 -10.62 7.49 17.08
CA ALA A 91 -10.37 8.89 17.40
C ALA A 91 -10.42 9.82 16.18
N ILE A 92 -10.71 9.29 14.97
CA ILE A 92 -10.72 10.07 13.73
C ILE A 92 -12.17 10.32 13.29
N PRO A 93 -12.68 11.57 13.38
CA PRO A 93 -13.98 11.93 12.84
C PRO A 93 -14.05 11.68 11.33
N GLY A 94 -15.19 11.17 10.86
CA GLY A 94 -15.42 10.88 9.43
C GLY A 94 -15.02 9.48 8.97
N LEU A 95 -14.27 8.71 9.78
CA LEU A 95 -13.87 7.34 9.43
C LEU A 95 -14.88 6.28 9.89
N VAL A 96 -16.17 6.55 9.71
CA VAL A 96 -17.29 5.83 10.37
C VAL A 96 -17.31 4.34 10.03
N ASN A 97 -17.08 3.97 8.76
CA ASN A 97 -17.05 2.57 8.34
C ASN A 97 -15.85 1.83 8.94
N TYR A 98 -14.65 2.36 8.80
CA TYR A 98 -13.43 1.69 9.27
C TYR A 98 -13.37 1.62 10.80
N ARG A 99 -14.00 2.56 11.50
CA ARG A 99 -14.15 2.53 12.96
C ARG A 99 -14.83 1.24 13.46
N SER A 100 -15.75 0.68 12.67
CA SER A 100 -16.49 -0.54 13.04
C SER A 100 -15.94 -1.77 12.34
N TYR A 101 -15.72 -1.72 11.03
CA TYR A 101 -15.39 -2.91 10.25
C TYR A 101 -13.94 -3.37 10.42
N LEU A 102 -12.98 -2.45 10.57
CA LEU A 102 -11.58 -2.81 10.74
C LEU A 102 -11.33 -3.64 12.03
N PRO A 103 -11.79 -3.21 13.23
CA PRO A 103 -11.62 -4.03 14.43
C PRO A 103 -12.35 -5.38 14.34
N GLN A 104 -13.54 -5.42 13.73
CA GLN A 104 -14.27 -6.68 13.50
C GLN A 104 -13.47 -7.63 12.61
N MET A 105 -12.88 -7.13 11.52
CA MET A 105 -12.04 -7.92 10.62
C MET A 105 -10.78 -8.43 11.33
N VAL A 106 -10.14 -7.60 12.14
CA VAL A 106 -8.97 -7.99 12.95
C VAL A 106 -9.34 -9.11 13.93
N ILE A 107 -10.46 -8.99 14.66
CA ILE A 107 -10.93 -10.03 15.59
C ILE A 107 -11.29 -11.31 14.85
N LEU A 108 -12.04 -11.21 13.74
CA LEU A 108 -12.41 -12.35 12.91
C LEU A 108 -11.17 -13.14 12.47
N LEU A 109 -10.17 -12.45 11.92
CA LEU A 109 -8.97 -13.08 11.39
C LEU A 109 -8.03 -13.62 12.47
N ASN A 110 -7.96 -12.98 13.66
CA ASN A 110 -7.01 -13.40 14.69
C ASN A 110 -7.59 -14.41 15.68
N GLU A 111 -8.86 -14.26 16.05
CA GLU A 111 -9.45 -14.96 17.21
C GLU A 111 -10.58 -15.94 16.82
N VAL A 112 -11.31 -15.67 15.73
CA VAL A 112 -12.51 -16.46 15.37
C VAL A 112 -12.21 -17.52 14.34
N LEU A 113 -11.44 -17.20 13.29
CA LEU A 113 -11.18 -18.15 12.21
C LEU A 113 -10.19 -19.25 12.63
N PRO A 114 -10.43 -20.52 12.24
CA PRO A 114 -9.45 -21.58 12.39
C PRO A 114 -8.12 -21.24 11.69
N PRO A 115 -6.96 -21.69 12.20
CA PRO A 115 -5.65 -21.31 11.68
C PRO A 115 -5.46 -21.54 10.17
N SER A 116 -6.01 -22.63 9.63
CA SER A 116 -5.96 -22.94 8.20
C SER A 116 -6.73 -21.93 7.35
N LEU A 117 -7.95 -21.57 7.77
CA LEU A 117 -8.80 -20.62 7.08
C LEU A 117 -8.26 -19.19 7.20
N ARG A 118 -7.75 -18.82 8.39
CA ARG A 118 -7.00 -17.58 8.59
C ARG A 118 -5.85 -17.46 7.60
N LYS A 119 -4.99 -18.49 7.53
CA LYS A 119 -3.85 -18.50 6.61
C LYS A 119 -4.31 -18.33 5.16
N PHE A 120 -5.34 -19.08 4.77
CA PHE A 120 -5.91 -18.97 3.43
C PHE A 120 -6.37 -17.54 3.12
N VAL A 121 -7.17 -16.92 4.00
CA VAL A 121 -7.67 -15.55 3.77
C VAL A 121 -6.52 -14.54 3.72
N LEU A 122 -5.58 -14.59 4.67
CA LEU A 122 -4.45 -13.65 4.72
C LEU A 122 -3.57 -13.72 3.48
N HIS A 123 -3.25 -14.92 3.00
CA HIS A 123 -2.46 -15.11 1.78
C HIS A 123 -3.18 -14.66 0.51
N ASN A 124 -4.49 -14.42 0.56
CA ASN A 124 -5.30 -13.95 -0.57
C ASN A 124 -5.67 -12.46 -0.49
N LEU A 125 -5.20 -11.73 0.53
CA LEU A 125 -5.44 -10.28 0.65
C LEU A 125 -4.52 -9.46 -0.26
N LEU A 126 -3.30 -9.95 -0.51
CA LEU A 126 -2.32 -9.30 -1.38
C LEU A 126 -2.07 -10.17 -2.61
N VAL A 127 -1.86 -9.52 -3.75
CA VAL A 127 -1.51 -10.15 -5.01
C VAL A 127 -0.29 -9.45 -5.62
N SER A 128 0.56 -10.17 -6.34
CA SER A 128 1.64 -9.57 -7.14
C SER A 128 1.31 -9.75 -8.62
N PRO A 129 0.69 -8.75 -9.28
CA PRO A 129 0.27 -8.86 -10.68
C PRO A 129 1.44 -9.07 -11.63
N SER A 130 2.59 -8.48 -11.31
CA SER A 130 3.80 -8.57 -12.13
C SER A 130 4.72 -9.74 -11.76
N GLY A 131 4.48 -10.38 -10.61
CA GLY A 131 5.38 -11.38 -10.03
C GLY A 131 6.71 -10.82 -9.53
N ARG A 132 6.96 -9.50 -9.63
CA ARG A 132 8.21 -8.87 -9.19
C ARG A 132 8.23 -8.73 -7.67
N GLU A 133 9.43 -8.80 -7.12
CA GLU A 133 9.68 -8.46 -5.72
C GLU A 133 9.26 -7.01 -5.43
N ASN A 134 8.80 -6.75 -4.20
CA ASN A 134 8.32 -5.44 -3.76
C ASN A 134 7.18 -4.84 -4.61
N HIS A 135 6.45 -5.68 -5.35
CA HIS A 135 5.36 -5.26 -6.24
C HIS A 135 4.03 -5.96 -5.91
N PHE A 136 3.83 -6.26 -4.64
CA PHE A 136 2.52 -6.68 -4.16
C PHE A 136 1.59 -5.48 -3.99
N VAL A 137 0.30 -5.71 -4.25
CA VAL A 137 -0.79 -4.75 -4.08
C VAL A 137 -1.95 -5.44 -3.38
N ALA A 138 -2.83 -4.67 -2.75
CA ALA A 138 -4.06 -5.24 -2.21
C ALA A 138 -4.96 -5.76 -3.35
N LYS A 139 -5.64 -6.87 -3.10
CA LYS A 139 -6.49 -7.53 -4.11
C LYS A 139 -7.65 -6.63 -4.55
N ASP A 140 -8.23 -5.86 -3.62
CA ASP A 140 -9.28 -4.88 -3.92
C ASP A 140 -8.76 -3.79 -4.87
N HIS A 141 -7.58 -3.23 -4.61
CA HIS A 141 -6.94 -2.24 -5.47
C HIS A 141 -6.66 -2.80 -6.87
N TYR A 142 -6.19 -4.04 -6.96
CA TYR A 142 -6.00 -4.69 -8.26
C TYR A 142 -7.33 -4.91 -9.00
N LEU A 143 -8.38 -5.32 -8.27
CA LEU A 143 -9.73 -5.45 -8.83
C LEU A 143 -10.29 -4.11 -9.32
N GLU A 144 -10.03 -3.01 -8.60
CA GLU A 144 -10.39 -1.66 -9.02
C GLU A 144 -9.67 -1.25 -10.30
N LEU A 145 -8.38 -1.56 -10.43
CA LEU A 145 -7.61 -1.30 -11.65
C LEU A 145 -8.19 -2.06 -12.85
N LEU A 146 -8.54 -3.34 -12.66
CA LEU A 146 -9.21 -4.14 -13.69
C LEU A 146 -10.57 -3.53 -14.05
N ASN A 147 -11.38 -3.20 -13.06
CA ASN A 147 -12.69 -2.57 -13.28
C ASN A 147 -12.58 -1.22 -13.99
N TYR A 148 -11.56 -0.43 -13.67
CA TYR A 148 -11.27 0.83 -14.33
C TYR A 148 -10.94 0.60 -15.81
N ALA A 149 -10.05 -0.34 -16.13
CA ALA A 149 -9.71 -0.68 -17.51
C ALA A 149 -10.96 -1.06 -18.31
N LEU A 150 -11.86 -1.85 -17.71
CA LEU A 150 -13.11 -2.24 -18.36
C LEU A 150 -14.04 -1.07 -18.63
N LYS A 151 -14.23 -0.20 -17.64
CA LYS A 151 -15.00 1.03 -17.84
C LYS A 151 -14.36 1.89 -18.92
N PHE A 152 -13.04 2.02 -18.94
CA PHE A 152 -12.32 2.81 -19.92
C PHE A 152 -12.46 2.26 -21.35
N PHE A 153 -12.26 0.96 -21.57
CA PHE A 153 -12.37 0.37 -22.90
C PHE A 153 -13.80 0.34 -23.43
N HIS A 154 -14.79 0.09 -22.57
CA HIS A 154 -16.16 -0.13 -23.01
C HIS A 154 -17.07 1.12 -22.94
N ASN A 155 -16.66 2.20 -22.25
CA ASN A 155 -17.47 3.42 -22.13
C ASN A 155 -16.96 4.60 -22.96
N GLN A 156 -15.91 4.43 -23.77
CA GLN A 156 -15.36 5.52 -24.61
C GLN A 156 -16.34 6.03 -25.69
N THR A 157 -17.41 5.29 -25.99
CA THR A 157 -18.46 5.68 -26.95
C THR A 157 -19.59 6.53 -26.35
N GLY A 158 -19.43 7.08 -25.13
CA GLY A 158 -20.35 8.08 -24.57
C GLY A 158 -21.71 7.55 -24.07
N SER A 159 -22.02 6.27 -24.27
CA SER A 159 -23.31 5.66 -23.92
C SER A 159 -23.41 5.16 -22.46
N GLY A 160 -22.39 5.42 -21.62
CA GLY A 160 -22.32 4.88 -20.26
C GLY A 160 -22.01 3.38 -20.19
N THR A 161 -21.93 2.84 -18.97
CA THR A 161 -21.61 1.42 -18.72
C THR A 161 -22.79 0.52 -19.07
N GLN A 162 -22.72 -0.21 -20.18
CA GLN A 162 -23.72 -1.23 -20.55
C GLN A 162 -23.33 -2.60 -19.99
N VAL A 163 -23.97 -2.99 -18.88
CA VAL A 163 -23.65 -4.22 -18.13
C VAL A 163 -23.87 -5.48 -18.98
N ASP A 164 -24.88 -5.51 -19.84
CA ASP A 164 -25.18 -6.69 -20.66
C ASP A 164 -24.15 -6.90 -21.78
N ARG A 165 -23.67 -5.81 -22.39
CA ARG A 165 -22.56 -5.85 -23.36
C ARG A 165 -21.24 -6.30 -22.72
N LEU A 166 -20.99 -5.90 -21.46
CA LEU A 166 -19.86 -6.42 -20.69
C LEU A 166 -20.00 -7.93 -20.47
N LYS A 167 -21.17 -8.42 -20.04
CA LYS A 167 -21.42 -9.86 -19.83
C LYS A 167 -21.21 -10.68 -21.10
N GLU A 168 -21.70 -10.23 -22.25
CA GLU A 168 -21.52 -10.94 -23.53
C GLU A 168 -20.05 -11.04 -23.94
N ASN A 169 -19.29 -9.94 -23.86
CA ASN A 169 -17.87 -9.93 -24.21
C ASN A 169 -17.02 -10.81 -23.28
N PHE A 170 -17.37 -10.90 -21.99
CA PHE A 170 -16.63 -11.70 -21.01
C PHE A 170 -16.97 -13.18 -21.04
N SER A 171 -18.22 -13.53 -21.29
CA SER A 171 -18.65 -14.93 -21.44
C SER A 171 -17.88 -15.64 -22.56
N LEU A 172 -17.50 -14.89 -23.61
CA LEU A 172 -16.66 -15.36 -24.71
C LEU A 172 -15.17 -15.48 -24.33
N ASN A 173 -14.66 -14.63 -23.43
CA ASN A 173 -13.24 -14.60 -23.04
C ASN A 173 -12.89 -15.50 -21.83
N ILE A 174 -13.88 -15.94 -21.04
CA ILE A 174 -13.69 -16.91 -19.94
C ILE A 174 -13.17 -18.27 -20.45
N GLN A 175 -13.32 -18.58 -21.75
CA GLN A 175 -12.85 -19.84 -22.35
C GLN A 175 -11.46 -19.76 -23.03
N LEU A 176 -10.71 -18.67 -22.94
CA LEU A 176 -9.41 -18.56 -23.63
C LEU A 176 -8.21 -18.47 -22.67
N PRO A 177 -7.59 -19.61 -22.29
CA PRO A 177 -6.17 -19.63 -22.00
C PRO A 177 -5.38 -19.61 -23.32
N GLN A 178 -5.32 -18.45 -23.99
CA GLN A 178 -4.44 -18.23 -25.13
C GLN A 178 -3.01 -18.00 -24.65
N ASN A 179 -2.34 -19.09 -24.25
CA ASN A 179 -0.93 -19.42 -24.53
C ASN A 179 -0.39 -20.44 -23.51
N ARG A 180 -0.84 -21.69 -23.63
CA ARG A 180 -0.11 -22.85 -23.14
C ARG A 180 0.98 -23.24 -24.16
N LYS A 181 2.02 -22.40 -24.32
CA LYS A 181 3.27 -22.77 -25.02
C LYS A 181 4.48 -22.07 -24.39
N ARG A 182 4.88 -22.46 -23.18
CA ARG A 182 6.26 -22.22 -22.72
C ARG A 182 6.82 -23.11 -21.61
N TRP A 183 6.17 -24.22 -21.24
CA TRP A 183 6.66 -25.13 -20.18
C TRP A 183 6.53 -26.61 -20.53
N ALA A 184 6.92 -26.99 -21.75
CA ALA A 184 6.98 -28.41 -22.15
C ALA A 184 8.14 -28.69 -23.11
N SER A 185 9.33 -28.12 -22.86
CA SER A 185 10.54 -28.43 -23.64
C SER A 185 11.75 -28.85 -22.80
N HIS A 186 11.58 -29.13 -21.51
CA HIS A 186 12.69 -29.61 -20.66
C HIS A 186 12.21 -30.71 -19.71
N LEU A 187 11.90 -31.88 -20.25
CA LEU A 187 12.00 -33.14 -19.51
C LEU A 187 12.70 -34.15 -20.43
N PRO A 188 13.86 -34.70 -20.04
CA PRO A 188 14.54 -35.72 -20.82
C PRO A 188 13.75 -37.03 -20.74
N VAL A 189 13.64 -37.69 -21.89
CA VAL A 189 13.11 -39.06 -22.00
C VAL A 189 14.19 -40.02 -21.50
N THR A 190 13.89 -40.73 -20.43
CA THR A 190 14.44 -42.06 -20.10
C THR A 190 13.31 -42.90 -19.55
#